data_AF-A0A8J5HTN6-F1
#
_entry.id   AF-A0A8J5HTN6-F1
#
_cell.length_a   1.000
_cell.length_b   1.000
_cell.length_c   1.000
_cell.angle_alpha   90.00
_cell.angle_beta   90.00
_cell.angle_gamma   90.00
#
_symmetry.space_group_name_H-M   'P 1'
#
loop_
_entity.id
_entity.type
_entity.pdbx_description
1 polymer ?
#
loop_
_entity_poly.entity_id
_entity_poly.type
_entity_poly.pdbx_seq_one_letter_code
_entity_poly.pdbx_strand_id
1 'polypeptide(L)'
;MQCHRAVRRGLQVGARHVRVSDGASCRHAAVLLPGRRWHRQRPHLGELRPLHQVLQAEDAVFNPRKSSSYRTLPCTSNLCKAFSGGACRAGSSCEYHYAYQDGSNIDGVLATDDLTFDSSAGSPLVFSNIAFGCNSQSSGSFSSRTAGLAGLGGGPVSLVSQIVRSLDKKYFSYCLVPKSDTQASSKVIFGSAGVVAGSTVTTPMTVEGAFFVLRLEEIIVDGAGSVPVPPSARGLKTGNIIIDSSTTLNYFPADVISSLVQQVST
;
A
#
# COMPACT_ATOMS: atom_id res chain seq x y z
N MET A 1 3.31 21.22 -2.89
CA MET A 1 3.04 19.80 -2.54
C MET A 1 1.72 19.73 -1.81
N GLN A 2 0.88 18.73 -2.10
CA GLN A 2 -0.33 18.45 -1.33
C GLN A 2 -0.11 17.12 -0.59
N CYS A 3 -0.32 17.13 0.73
CA CYS A 3 -0.01 15.99 1.60
C CYS A 3 -1.30 15.47 2.22
N HIS A 4 -1.60 14.19 2.01
CA HIS A 4 -2.80 13.53 2.51
C HIS A 4 -2.45 12.66 3.73
N ARG A 5 -3.27 12.77 4.78
CA ARG A 5 -3.08 12.09 6.07
C ARG A 5 -4.20 11.08 6.32
N ALA A 6 -4.01 9.84 5.89
CA ALA A 6 -4.97 8.78 6.15
C ALA A 6 -4.80 8.23 7.58
N VAL A 7 -5.85 8.32 8.39
CA VAL A 7 -5.82 8.02 9.83
C VAL A 7 -6.00 6.51 10.12
N ARG A 8 -5.18 5.66 9.47
CA ARG A 8 -4.47 4.56 10.15
C ARG A 8 -3.38 3.85 9.32
N ARG A 9 -2.22 4.52 9.30
CA ARG A 9 -0.85 3.96 9.24
C ARG A 9 -0.32 3.46 7.88
N GLY A 10 1.02 3.34 7.76
CA GLY A 10 1.73 2.55 6.75
C GLY A 10 2.31 3.27 5.53
N LEU A 11 3.39 2.77 4.89
CA LEU A 11 4.25 3.62 4.05
C LEU A 11 5.25 2.90 3.09
N GLN A 12 6.04 3.66 2.32
CA GLN A 12 7.05 3.22 1.34
C GLN A 12 8.40 2.73 1.89
N VAL A 13 9.10 1.98 1.02
CA VAL A 13 10.39 1.30 1.18
C VAL A 13 11.38 1.82 0.13
N GLY A 14 12.68 1.77 0.40
CA GLY A 14 13.76 1.79 -0.61
C GLY A 14 14.79 0.70 -0.30
N ALA A 15 15.33 0.01 -1.31
CA ALA A 15 16.24 -1.12 -1.13
C ALA A 15 17.37 -1.11 -2.18
N ARG A 16 18.59 -1.52 -1.81
CA ARG A 16 19.79 -1.47 -2.69
C ARG A 16 20.08 -2.80 -3.40
N HIS A 17 20.82 -2.73 -4.51
CA HIS A 17 21.10 -3.82 -5.46
C HIS A 17 21.73 -5.09 -4.86
N VAL A 18 21.32 -6.25 -5.37
CA VAL A 18 22.11 -7.50 -5.38
C VAL A 18 21.77 -8.33 -6.64
N ARG A 19 22.69 -8.50 -7.59
CA ARG A 19 22.56 -9.50 -8.69
C ARG A 19 22.80 -10.93 -8.19
N VAL A 20 22.24 -11.92 -8.91
CA VAL A 20 22.81 -13.28 -9.18
C VAL A 20 21.81 -14.11 -10.00
N SER A 21 22.32 -15.00 -10.84
CA SER A 21 21.56 -15.93 -11.69
C SER A 21 20.89 -17.09 -10.93
N ASP A 22 19.92 -17.70 -11.62
CA ASP A 22 19.39 -19.06 -11.48
C ASP A 22 18.53 -19.52 -10.28
N GLY A 23 17.58 -20.40 -10.64
CA GLY A 23 17.13 -21.52 -9.81
C GLY A 23 15.94 -21.29 -8.88
N ALA A 24 15.82 -20.15 -8.20
CA ALA A 24 14.83 -19.99 -7.12
C ALA A 24 14.41 -18.53 -6.80
N SER A 25 14.27 -17.67 -7.80
CA SER A 25 13.89 -16.26 -7.58
C SER A 25 12.41 -16.05 -7.28
N CYS A 26 12.10 -15.22 -6.29
CA CYS A 26 10.81 -14.53 -6.22
C CYS A 26 10.83 -13.44 -7.29
N ARG A 27 10.13 -13.65 -8.42
CA ARG A 27 10.24 -12.75 -9.59
C ARG A 27 9.92 -11.30 -9.24
N HIS A 28 8.98 -11.10 -8.32
CA HIS A 28 8.70 -9.84 -7.65
C HIS A 28 8.42 -10.10 -6.16
N ALA A 29 8.66 -9.09 -5.32
CA ALA A 29 8.35 -9.14 -3.88
C ALA A 29 7.31 -8.06 -3.55
N ALA A 30 6.05 -8.46 -3.43
CA ALA A 30 4.94 -7.53 -3.20
C ALA A 30 4.40 -7.64 -1.77
N VAL A 31 4.50 -6.58 -0.96
CA VAL A 31 3.71 -6.51 0.28
C VAL A 31 2.27 -6.26 -0.14
N LEU A 32 1.41 -7.27 -0.02
CA LEU A 32 0.16 -7.31 -0.78
C LEU A 32 -0.83 -6.23 -0.34
N LEU A 33 -1.49 -5.61 -1.33
CA LEU A 33 -2.76 -4.91 -1.09
C LEU A 33 -3.81 -5.99 -0.72
N PRO A 34 -4.49 -5.91 0.45
CA PRO A 34 -5.34 -7.02 0.88
C PRO A 34 -6.82 -6.94 0.49
N GLY A 35 -7.40 -8.10 0.15
CA GLY A 35 -8.80 -8.38 0.45
C GLY A 35 -9.02 -8.57 1.97
N ARG A 36 -10.30 -8.62 2.40
CA ARG A 36 -10.70 -8.53 3.83
C ARG A 36 -10.30 -9.84 4.59
N ARG A 37 -9.66 -9.83 5.79
CA ARG A 37 -10.33 -9.90 7.13
C ARG A 37 -9.36 -9.77 8.35
N TRP A 38 -9.61 -8.78 9.23
CA TRP A 38 -9.64 -8.85 10.71
C TRP A 38 -8.44 -9.13 11.70
N HIS A 39 -8.35 -8.22 12.70
CA HIS A 39 -8.02 -8.34 14.17
C HIS A 39 -6.57 -8.30 14.80
N ARG A 40 -6.23 -7.12 15.41
CA ARG A 40 -5.50 -6.76 16.70
C ARG A 40 -4.10 -7.39 17.05
N GLN A 41 -3.06 -6.80 17.69
CA GLN A 41 -2.58 -5.50 18.31
C GLN A 41 -0.98 -5.57 18.45
N ARG A 42 -0.11 -4.65 18.96
CA ARG A 42 -0.16 -3.26 19.55
C ARG A 42 1.06 -2.27 19.28
N PRO A 43 2.36 -2.47 19.67
CA PRO A 43 3.35 -1.37 20.02
C PRO A 43 4.85 -1.52 19.54
N HIS A 44 5.80 -0.54 19.48
CA HIS A 44 5.83 0.94 19.23
C HIS A 44 7.23 1.45 18.67
N LEU A 45 7.33 2.72 18.15
CA LEU A 45 8.48 3.60 17.67
C LEU A 45 9.30 3.29 16.36
N GLY A 46 9.63 4.21 15.40
CA GLY A 46 9.28 5.63 15.04
C GLY A 46 10.30 6.38 14.09
N GLU A 47 9.92 7.43 13.30
CA GLU A 47 10.83 8.50 12.72
C GLU A 47 11.76 8.29 11.47
N LEU A 48 11.40 8.74 10.23
CA LEU A 48 12.24 8.74 9.00
C LEU A 48 12.41 10.13 8.31
N ARG A 49 13.54 10.35 7.59
CA ARG A 49 13.86 11.51 6.70
C ARG A 49 14.42 11.00 5.35
N PRO A 50 14.11 11.60 4.19
CA PRO A 50 14.49 11.04 2.87
C PRO A 50 15.68 11.73 2.19
N LEU A 51 16.37 11.00 1.29
CA LEU A 51 17.44 11.48 0.41
C LEU A 51 17.23 10.90 -1.01
N HIS A 52 17.65 11.61 -2.06
CA HIS A 52 17.41 11.22 -3.45
C HIS A 52 18.27 10.04 -3.92
N GLN A 53 17.64 8.99 -4.45
CA GLN A 53 18.16 8.22 -5.58
C GLN A 53 17.05 7.42 -6.27
N VAL A 54 16.93 7.54 -7.60
CA VAL A 54 15.98 6.77 -8.42
C VAL A 54 16.64 5.46 -8.82
N LEU A 55 15.98 4.34 -8.50
CA LEU A 55 16.46 2.99 -8.83
C LEU A 55 15.72 2.45 -10.06
N GLN A 56 16.46 1.86 -11.01
CA GLN A 56 15.90 1.10 -12.13
C GLN A 56 15.82 -0.38 -11.72
N ALA A 57 14.66 -1.02 -11.88
CA ALA A 57 14.37 -2.31 -11.23
C ALA A 57 14.80 -3.57 -12.00
N GLU A 58 15.38 -3.45 -13.20
CA GLU A 58 15.82 -4.61 -14.00
C GLU A 58 16.92 -5.45 -13.30
N ASP A 59 17.55 -4.90 -12.26
CA ASP A 59 18.65 -5.48 -11.49
C ASP A 59 18.26 -5.95 -10.06
N ALA A 60 16.96 -5.92 -9.72
CA ALA A 60 16.49 -5.92 -8.32
C ALA A 60 15.50 -7.04 -7.95
N VAL A 61 15.65 -8.24 -8.52
CA VAL A 61 14.82 -9.42 -8.20
C VAL A 61 15.21 -10.02 -6.83
N PHE A 62 14.24 -10.24 -5.94
CA PHE A 62 14.52 -10.78 -4.60
C PHE A 62 14.85 -12.29 -4.65
N ASN A 63 15.96 -12.67 -4.02
CA ASN A 63 16.43 -14.06 -3.94
C ASN A 63 16.36 -14.59 -2.49
N PRO A 64 15.35 -15.43 -2.16
CA PRO A 64 15.20 -16.05 -0.85
C PRO A 64 16.45 -16.73 -0.30
N ARG A 65 17.28 -17.36 -1.16
CA ARG A 65 18.47 -18.11 -0.74
C ARG A 65 19.60 -17.22 -0.21
N LYS A 66 19.52 -15.89 -0.45
CA LYS A 66 20.48 -14.91 0.07
C LYS A 66 20.07 -14.30 1.42
N SER A 67 18.87 -14.59 1.92
CA SER A 67 18.38 -14.08 3.20
C SER A 67 18.40 -15.17 4.28
N SER A 68 19.06 -14.88 5.41
CA SER A 68 19.06 -15.75 6.59
C SER A 68 17.76 -15.66 7.40
N SER A 69 16.96 -14.61 7.21
CA SER A 69 15.69 -14.34 7.89
C SER A 69 14.45 -14.78 7.09
N TYR A 70 14.56 -14.95 5.76
CA TYR A 70 13.45 -15.40 4.90
C TYR A 70 12.87 -16.75 5.35
N ARG A 71 11.55 -16.81 5.57
CA ARG A 71 10.79 -18.05 5.81
C ARG A 71 9.49 -18.04 5.01
N THR A 72 9.08 -19.15 4.40
CA THR A 72 7.71 -19.28 3.90
C THR A 72 6.72 -19.34 5.07
N LEU A 73 5.56 -18.69 4.95
CA LEU A 73 4.51 -18.81 5.96
C LEU A 73 3.78 -20.14 5.79
N PRO A 74 3.62 -20.95 6.87
CA PRO A 74 2.79 -22.14 6.81
C PRO A 74 1.30 -21.78 6.80
N CYS A 75 0.46 -22.65 6.24
CA CYS A 75 -1.00 -22.49 6.24
C CYS A 75 -1.65 -22.39 7.64
N THR A 76 -0.94 -22.79 8.70
CA THR A 76 -1.37 -22.60 10.08
C THR A 76 -1.25 -21.14 10.57
N SER A 77 -0.50 -20.29 9.87
CA SER A 77 -0.25 -18.89 10.23
C SER A 77 -1.53 -18.05 10.26
N ASN A 78 -1.64 -17.18 11.27
CA ASN A 78 -2.75 -16.23 11.38
C ASN A 78 -2.75 -15.21 10.23
N LEU A 79 -1.59 -14.84 9.68
CA LEU A 79 -1.52 -13.92 8.53
C LEU A 79 -2.03 -14.57 7.24
N CYS A 80 -1.76 -15.87 7.05
CA CYS A 80 -2.32 -16.64 5.95
C CYS A 80 -3.85 -16.72 6.05
N LYS A 81 -4.38 -17.14 7.20
CA LYS A 81 -5.83 -17.24 7.48
C LYS A 81 -6.59 -15.90 7.37
N ALA A 82 -5.89 -14.78 7.56
CA ALA A 82 -6.45 -13.43 7.50
C ALA A 82 -6.43 -12.83 6.07
N PHE A 83 -5.68 -13.43 5.15
CA PHE A 83 -5.61 -13.03 3.73
C PHE A 83 -6.64 -13.80 2.90
N SER A 84 -7.61 -13.10 2.31
CA SER A 84 -8.72 -13.74 1.58
C SER A 84 -8.32 -14.48 0.30
N GLY A 85 -7.13 -14.22 -0.24
CA GLY A 85 -6.59 -14.92 -1.40
C GLY A 85 -5.71 -16.12 -1.06
N GLY A 86 -5.61 -16.50 0.22
CA GLY A 86 -4.75 -17.61 0.67
C GLY A 86 -5.31 -18.97 0.26
N ALA A 87 -4.58 -19.67 -0.60
CA ALA A 87 -4.85 -21.06 -0.98
C ALA A 87 -3.98 -21.99 -0.12
N CYS A 88 -4.58 -23.03 0.45
CA CYS A 88 -3.92 -23.84 1.46
C CYS A 88 -4.27 -25.31 1.42
N ARG A 89 -3.23 -26.15 1.50
CA ARG A 89 -3.32 -27.59 1.77
C ARG A 89 -2.70 -27.85 3.15
N ALA A 90 -3.15 -28.91 3.82
CA ALA A 90 -2.61 -29.24 5.14
C ALA A 90 -1.10 -29.57 5.02
N GLY A 91 -0.27 -28.88 5.81
CA GLY A 91 1.18 -29.03 5.77
C GLY A 91 1.92 -28.23 4.69
N SER A 92 1.24 -27.47 3.81
CA SER A 92 1.90 -26.66 2.79
C SER A 92 2.32 -25.27 3.29
N SER A 93 3.19 -24.62 2.52
CA SER A 93 3.30 -23.16 2.49
C SER A 93 1.93 -22.55 2.16
N CYS A 94 1.71 -21.33 2.61
CA CYS A 94 0.57 -20.51 2.24
C CYS A 94 0.76 -20.00 0.81
N GLU A 95 0.17 -20.70 -0.16
CA GLU A 95 0.02 -20.21 -1.52
C GLU A 95 -1.00 -19.06 -1.53
N TYR A 96 -0.93 -18.17 -2.52
CA TYR A 96 -1.95 -17.15 -2.69
C TYR A 96 -2.16 -16.77 -4.15
N HIS A 97 -3.40 -16.40 -4.45
CA HIS A 97 -3.80 -15.70 -5.66
C HIS A 97 -4.29 -14.30 -5.28
N TYR A 98 -4.03 -13.30 -6.12
CA TYR A 98 -4.61 -11.96 -5.94
C TYR A 98 -4.88 -11.28 -7.28
N ALA A 99 -6.13 -10.83 -7.48
CA ALA A 99 -6.57 -10.08 -8.64
C ALA A 99 -6.87 -8.61 -8.28
N TYR A 100 -6.43 -7.69 -9.14
CA TYR A 100 -6.64 -6.25 -9.05
C TYR A 100 -7.85 -5.81 -9.89
N GLN A 101 -8.35 -4.60 -9.67
CA GLN A 101 -9.54 -4.08 -10.36
C GLN A 101 -9.30 -3.74 -11.84
N ASP A 102 -8.03 -3.62 -12.28
CA ASP A 102 -7.66 -3.46 -13.69
C ASP A 102 -7.58 -4.80 -14.45
N GLY A 103 -7.90 -5.92 -13.78
CA GLY A 103 -7.79 -7.27 -14.33
C GLY A 103 -6.40 -7.91 -14.21
N SER A 104 -5.38 -7.16 -13.76
CA SER A 104 -4.07 -7.73 -13.47
C SER A 104 -4.13 -8.69 -12.28
N ASN A 105 -3.25 -9.68 -12.25
CA ASN A 105 -3.26 -10.73 -11.24
C ASN A 105 -1.85 -11.24 -10.94
N ILE A 106 -1.68 -11.76 -9.72
CA ILE A 106 -0.41 -12.32 -9.22
C ILE A 106 -0.67 -13.59 -8.41
N ASP A 107 0.26 -14.53 -8.55
CA ASP A 107 0.26 -15.80 -7.85
C ASP A 107 1.64 -16.03 -7.21
N GLY A 108 1.66 -16.72 -6.06
CA GLY A 108 2.89 -16.93 -5.32
C GLY A 108 2.70 -17.61 -3.98
N VAL A 109 3.68 -17.44 -3.09
CA VAL A 109 3.60 -17.86 -1.69
C VAL A 109 3.76 -16.67 -0.74
N LEU A 110 3.01 -16.66 0.37
CA LEU A 110 3.30 -15.73 1.45
C LEU A 110 4.56 -16.18 2.18
N ALA A 111 5.47 -15.25 2.39
CA ALA A 111 6.71 -15.42 3.13
C ALA A 111 6.89 -14.26 4.11
N THR A 112 7.75 -14.43 5.10
CA THR A 112 8.22 -13.37 6.01
C THR A 112 9.71 -13.16 5.86
N ASP A 113 10.15 -11.91 5.89
CA ASP A 113 11.56 -11.55 6.00
C ASP A 113 11.69 -10.22 6.77
N ASP A 114 12.93 -9.81 7.06
CA ASP A 114 13.24 -8.58 7.80
C ASP A 114 13.39 -7.40 6.84
N LEU A 115 12.55 -6.36 7.00
CA LEU A 115 12.58 -5.16 6.16
C LEU A 115 13.33 -4.03 6.85
N THR A 116 14.34 -3.48 6.17
CA THR A 116 15.16 -2.36 6.66
C THR A 116 14.77 -1.06 5.96
N PHE A 117 14.70 0.04 6.70
CA PHE A 117 14.35 1.39 6.24
C PHE A 117 15.36 2.43 6.75
N ASP A 118 15.69 3.45 5.94
CA ASP A 118 16.55 4.56 6.36
C ASP A 118 15.84 5.48 7.37
N SER A 119 16.44 5.72 8.54
CA SER A 119 15.83 6.53 9.63
C SER A 119 16.26 8.00 9.64
N SER A 120 15.40 8.88 10.19
CA SER A 120 15.78 10.26 10.49
C SER A 120 16.83 10.37 11.60
N ALA A 121 16.93 9.34 12.44
CA ALA A 121 17.94 9.21 13.48
C ALA A 121 19.31 8.74 12.94
N GLY A 122 19.44 8.50 11.63
CA GLY A 122 20.69 8.09 10.98
C GLY A 122 21.04 6.61 11.09
N SER A 123 20.43 5.86 12.01
CA SER A 123 20.58 4.39 12.14
C SER A 123 19.42 3.66 11.46
N PRO A 124 19.64 2.71 10.53
CA PRO A 124 18.55 2.02 9.83
C PRO A 124 17.58 1.31 10.79
N LEU A 125 16.29 1.42 10.50
CA LEU A 125 15.21 0.82 11.28
C LEU A 125 14.81 -0.52 10.65
N VAL A 126 15.04 -1.61 11.38
CA VAL A 126 14.70 -2.97 10.95
C VAL A 126 13.36 -3.40 11.57
N PHE A 127 12.46 -3.89 10.74
CA PHE A 127 11.22 -4.54 11.17
C PHE A 127 11.28 -6.01 10.80
N SER A 128 11.35 -6.88 11.81
CA SER A 128 11.53 -8.32 11.60
C SER A 128 10.23 -9.07 11.29
N ASN A 129 10.37 -10.19 10.57
CA ASN A 129 9.28 -11.11 10.23
C ASN A 129 8.06 -10.46 9.54
N ILE A 130 8.29 -9.52 8.62
CA ILE A 130 7.22 -8.85 7.88
C ILE A 130 6.79 -9.70 6.70
N ALA A 131 5.50 -10.01 6.63
CA ALA A 131 4.94 -10.85 5.60
C ALA A 131 4.76 -10.11 4.27
N PHE A 132 5.08 -10.78 3.17
CA PHE A 132 4.91 -10.31 1.80
C PHE A 132 4.61 -11.49 0.87
N GLY A 133 4.14 -11.21 -0.33
CA GLY A 133 4.01 -12.16 -1.41
C GLY A 133 5.33 -12.30 -2.17
N CYS A 134 5.87 -13.51 -2.20
CA CYS A 134 6.89 -13.94 -3.14
C CYS A 134 6.19 -14.37 -4.42
N ASN A 135 6.17 -13.50 -5.44
CA ASN A 135 5.45 -13.77 -6.68
C ASN A 135 6.20 -14.84 -7.51
N SER A 136 5.52 -15.91 -7.87
CA SER A 136 5.98 -16.89 -8.87
C SER A 136 5.52 -16.50 -10.28
N GLN A 137 4.31 -15.95 -10.40
CA GLN A 137 3.68 -15.51 -11.65
C GLN A 137 2.95 -14.17 -11.47
N SER A 138 2.84 -13.42 -12.57
CA SER A 138 2.13 -12.14 -12.64
C SER A 138 1.67 -11.88 -14.08
N SER A 139 0.42 -11.43 -14.29
CA SER A 139 -0.09 -11.06 -15.61
C SER A 139 -0.92 -9.78 -15.58
N GLY A 140 -0.99 -9.05 -16.70
CA GLY A 140 -1.55 -7.70 -16.77
C GLY A 140 -0.51 -6.60 -16.52
N SER A 141 -0.96 -5.46 -15.98
CA SER A 141 -0.32 -4.13 -16.02
C SER A 141 0.97 -3.92 -15.19
N PHE A 142 1.76 -4.96 -14.92
CA PHE A 142 2.97 -4.85 -14.10
C PHE A 142 4.15 -4.27 -14.89
N SER A 143 4.90 -3.33 -14.29
CA SER A 143 6.06 -2.72 -14.93
C SER A 143 7.36 -3.42 -14.56
N SER A 144 8.22 -3.71 -15.54
CA SER A 144 9.61 -4.14 -15.33
C SER A 144 10.45 -3.12 -14.54
N ARG A 145 9.97 -1.88 -14.41
CA ARG A 145 10.61 -0.82 -13.60
C ARG A 145 10.21 -0.85 -12.11
N THR A 146 9.51 -1.88 -11.65
CA THR A 146 9.14 -2.07 -10.24
C THR A 146 9.40 -3.49 -9.78
N ALA A 147 10.26 -3.68 -8.77
CA ALA A 147 10.54 -5.00 -8.17
C ALA A 147 9.36 -5.60 -7.37
N GLY A 148 8.30 -4.82 -7.16
CA GLY A 148 7.09 -5.23 -6.44
C GLY A 148 6.24 -4.03 -6.05
N LEU A 149 5.23 -4.28 -5.19
CA LEU A 149 4.29 -3.28 -4.69
C LEU A 149 4.34 -3.19 -3.16
N ALA A 150 4.16 -1.99 -2.61
CA ALA A 150 4.09 -1.75 -1.17
C ALA A 150 2.65 -1.45 -0.75
N GLY A 151 1.94 -2.46 -0.25
CA GLY A 151 0.52 -2.37 0.08
C GLY A 151 0.24 -1.44 1.27
N LEU A 152 -0.40 -0.30 0.99
CA LEU A 152 -0.69 0.74 1.99
C LEU A 152 -2.09 0.66 2.62
N GLY A 153 -2.90 -0.36 2.33
CA GLY A 153 -4.24 -0.51 2.91
C GLY A 153 -4.28 -0.89 4.40
N GLY A 154 -5.44 -0.78 5.05
CA GLY A 154 -5.65 -1.10 6.47
C GLY A 154 -5.86 -2.59 6.82
N GLY A 155 -5.66 -3.51 5.87
CA GLY A 155 -5.86 -4.97 6.06
C GLY A 155 -4.72 -5.65 6.82
N PRO A 156 -4.80 -6.94 7.15
CA PRO A 156 -3.87 -7.58 8.10
C PRO A 156 -2.43 -7.77 7.59
N VAL A 157 -2.25 -8.05 6.29
CA VAL A 157 -0.93 -8.34 5.67
C VAL A 157 -0.28 -7.13 4.99
N SER A 158 -0.91 -5.97 4.99
CA SER A 158 -0.31 -4.76 4.41
C SER A 158 0.93 -4.32 5.21
N LEU A 159 1.87 -3.65 4.55
CA LEU A 159 3.13 -3.20 5.17
C LEU A 159 2.86 -2.37 6.42
N VAL A 160 1.84 -1.51 6.27
CA VAL A 160 0.99 -0.91 7.28
C VAL A 160 0.80 -1.82 8.49
N SER A 161 -0.18 -2.72 8.49
CA SER A 161 -0.70 -3.35 9.70
C SER A 161 0.29 -4.25 10.42
N GLN A 162 1.40 -4.57 9.78
CA GLN A 162 2.49 -5.35 10.33
C GLN A 162 3.47 -4.47 11.11
N ILE A 163 4.30 -3.66 10.42
CA ILE A 163 5.41 -2.91 11.06
C ILE A 163 4.90 -1.93 12.10
N VAL A 164 3.67 -1.45 11.91
CA VAL A 164 3.06 -0.44 12.76
C VAL A 164 2.77 -0.94 14.17
N ARG A 165 2.98 -2.21 14.51
CA ARG A 165 3.12 -2.58 15.92
C ARG A 165 4.23 -1.70 16.48
N SER A 166 5.45 -1.89 16.00
CA SER A 166 6.66 -1.08 16.18
C SER A 166 6.61 0.37 15.65
N LEU A 167 5.49 1.10 15.78
CA LEU A 167 5.44 2.56 15.53
C LEU A 167 4.71 3.31 16.64
N ASP A 168 5.29 4.45 17.05
CA ASP A 168 4.99 5.24 18.26
C ASP A 168 3.55 5.76 18.24
N LYS A 169 3.18 6.37 17.12
CA LYS A 169 1.84 6.88 16.85
C LYS A 169 1.15 6.00 15.82
N LYS A 170 -0.11 6.34 15.53
CA LYS A 170 -1.01 5.48 14.75
C LYS A 170 -1.37 6.05 13.38
N TYR A 171 -0.38 6.65 12.72
CA TYR A 171 -0.56 7.46 11.52
C TYR A 171 0.47 7.16 10.42
N PHE A 172 0.19 7.73 9.26
CA PHE A 172 1.10 8.01 8.16
C PHE A 172 0.61 9.25 7.43
N SER A 173 1.47 9.78 6.56
CA SER A 173 1.09 10.75 5.55
C SER A 173 1.85 10.48 4.26
N TYR A 174 1.22 10.74 3.12
CA TYR A 174 1.92 10.79 1.83
C TYR A 174 1.73 12.14 1.15
N CYS A 175 2.84 12.62 0.58
CA CYS A 175 2.98 13.82 -0.21
C CYS A 175 3.48 13.36 -1.59
N LEU A 176 2.55 13.01 -2.48
CA LEU A 176 2.89 12.63 -3.85
C LEU A 176 3.23 13.89 -4.65
N VAL A 177 4.22 13.78 -5.53
CA VAL A 177 4.55 14.83 -6.51
C VAL A 177 3.79 14.58 -7.82
N PRO A 178 3.53 15.62 -8.64
CA PRO A 178 2.95 15.43 -9.97
C PRO A 178 3.79 14.47 -10.81
N LYS A 179 3.15 13.60 -11.61
CA LYS A 179 3.85 12.66 -12.50
C LYS A 179 4.73 13.33 -13.56
N SER A 180 4.49 14.61 -13.84
CA SER A 180 5.30 15.48 -14.71
C SER A 180 6.54 16.07 -14.03
N ASP A 181 6.61 16.07 -12.70
CA ASP A 181 7.76 16.56 -11.95
C ASP A 181 8.81 15.45 -11.84
N THR A 182 9.85 15.55 -12.66
CA THR A 182 10.97 14.59 -12.69
C THR A 182 12.08 14.93 -11.72
N GLN A 183 11.99 16.08 -11.01
CA GLN A 183 13.04 16.58 -10.13
C GLN A 183 12.69 16.44 -8.66
N ALA A 184 11.40 16.49 -8.31
CA ALA A 184 10.94 16.25 -6.94
C ALA A 184 10.76 14.75 -6.65
N SER A 185 11.10 14.33 -5.43
CA SER A 185 10.78 12.98 -4.93
C SER A 185 9.44 12.99 -4.18
N SER A 186 8.53 12.08 -4.54
CA SER A 186 7.38 11.74 -3.69
C SER A 186 7.86 11.35 -2.29
N LYS A 187 7.16 11.83 -1.26
CA LYS A 187 7.48 11.55 0.14
C LYS A 187 6.32 10.91 0.83
N VAL A 188 6.65 10.09 1.80
CA VAL A 188 5.75 9.25 2.57
C VAL A 188 6.46 9.23 3.96
N ILE A 189 5.76 9.35 5.09
CA ILE A 189 6.36 9.37 6.47
C ILE A 189 5.59 8.51 7.51
N PHE A 190 6.28 7.65 8.28
CA PHE A 190 5.75 6.68 9.27
C PHE A 190 5.86 7.16 10.73
N GLY A 191 4.76 7.47 11.43
CA GLY A 191 4.76 7.68 12.90
C GLY A 191 4.15 9.00 13.39
N SER A 192 4.92 9.77 14.18
CA SER A 192 4.58 11.07 14.77
C SER A 192 4.90 12.30 13.90
N ALA A 193 5.91 12.25 13.03
CA ALA A 193 6.25 13.30 12.06
C ALA A 193 5.59 13.07 10.67
N GLY A 194 4.90 11.95 10.48
CA GLY A 194 3.75 11.81 9.58
C GLY A 194 2.51 12.59 10.04
N VAL A 195 2.63 13.41 11.09
CA VAL A 195 1.77 14.57 11.32
C VAL A 195 2.27 15.70 10.44
N VAL A 196 1.54 15.96 9.35
CA VAL A 196 1.74 17.14 8.51
C VAL A 196 1.50 18.40 9.35
N ALA A 197 2.51 19.28 9.44
CA ALA A 197 2.42 20.53 10.17
C ALA A 197 1.58 21.56 9.40
N GLY A 198 0.92 22.48 10.13
CA GLY A 198 0.01 23.48 9.57
C GLY A 198 -1.45 23.04 9.53
N SER A 199 -2.24 23.67 8.66
CA SER A 199 -3.70 23.55 8.56
C SER A 199 -4.16 22.22 7.94
N THR A 200 -3.96 21.11 8.67
CA THR A 200 -4.49 19.79 8.29
C THR A 200 -6.00 19.72 8.56
N VAL A 201 -6.81 19.60 7.51
CA VAL A 201 -8.23 19.24 7.62
C VAL A 201 -8.37 17.76 8.01
N THR A 202 -9.30 17.43 8.90
CA THR A 202 -9.59 16.06 9.34
C THR A 202 -11.02 15.65 9.01
N THR A 203 -11.18 14.49 8.38
CA THR A 203 -12.49 13.87 8.10
C THR A 203 -12.58 12.47 8.75
N PRO A 204 -13.75 12.02 9.24
CA PRO A 204 -13.93 10.68 9.80
C PRO A 204 -13.67 9.59 8.75
N MET A 205 -12.81 8.62 9.08
CA MET A 205 -12.36 7.58 8.16
C MET A 205 -12.52 6.19 8.76
N THR A 206 -13.04 5.25 7.98
CA THR A 206 -13.20 3.84 8.35
C THR A 206 -12.21 2.95 7.60
N VAL A 207 -12.06 1.70 8.06
CA VAL A 207 -11.29 0.66 7.36
C VAL A 207 -12.24 -0.47 7.00
N GLU A 208 -12.50 -0.66 5.71
CA GLU A 208 -13.36 -1.71 5.19
C GLU A 208 -12.55 -2.80 4.49
N GLY A 209 -12.22 -3.84 5.25
CA GLY A 209 -11.29 -4.87 4.82
C GLY A 209 -9.87 -4.36 4.84
N ALA A 210 -9.43 -3.75 3.75
CA ALA A 210 -8.20 -2.97 3.70
C ALA A 210 -8.37 -1.58 3.08
N PHE A 211 -9.53 -1.24 2.56
CA PHE A 211 -9.77 0.08 1.98
C PHE A 211 -9.96 1.12 3.07
N PHE A 212 -9.29 2.26 2.91
CA PHE A 212 -9.62 3.46 3.69
C PHE A 212 -10.83 4.11 3.04
N VAL A 213 -11.95 4.13 3.78
CA VAL A 213 -13.25 4.58 3.29
C VAL A 213 -13.61 5.91 3.94
N LEU A 214 -14.14 6.81 3.11
CA LEU A 214 -14.63 8.13 3.50
C LEU A 214 -16.04 8.35 2.95
N ARG A 215 -16.72 9.37 3.47
CA ARG A 215 -17.84 10.01 2.77
C ARG A 215 -17.32 11.26 2.07
N LEU A 216 -17.60 11.34 0.77
CA LEU A 216 -17.58 12.57 -0.03
C LEU A 216 -19.04 12.97 -0.24
N GLU A 217 -19.39 14.22 0.06
CA GLU A 217 -20.79 14.66 0.05
C GLU A 217 -21.11 15.40 -1.26
N GLU A 218 -20.19 16.24 -1.72
CA GLU A 218 -20.26 16.96 -2.99
C GLU A 218 -18.87 17.26 -3.55
N ILE A 219 -18.83 17.68 -4.82
CA ILE A 219 -17.65 18.22 -5.51
C ILE A 219 -18.04 19.60 -6.03
N ILE A 220 -17.32 20.63 -5.59
CA ILE A 220 -17.54 22.02 -6.03
C ILE A 220 -16.62 22.33 -7.21
N VAL A 221 -17.20 22.84 -8.30
CA VAL A 221 -16.50 23.38 -9.46
C VAL A 221 -16.53 24.90 -9.37
N ASP A 222 -15.35 25.52 -9.33
CA ASP A 222 -15.21 26.97 -9.21
C ASP A 222 -15.88 27.70 -10.39
N GLY A 223 -16.51 28.84 -10.11
CA GLY A 223 -17.35 29.58 -11.06
C GLY A 223 -18.68 28.92 -11.47
N ALA A 224 -18.86 27.61 -11.31
CA ALA A 224 -20.02 26.88 -11.84
C ALA A 224 -21.03 26.42 -10.78
N GLY A 225 -20.61 25.71 -9.72
CA GLY A 225 -21.54 25.19 -8.71
C GLY A 225 -21.08 23.93 -7.99
N SER A 226 -22.04 23.15 -7.49
CA SER A 226 -21.82 21.87 -6.81
C SER A 226 -22.37 20.68 -7.61
N VAL A 227 -21.69 19.54 -7.53
CA VAL A 227 -22.17 18.22 -7.95
C VAL A 227 -22.27 17.33 -6.71
N PRO A 228 -23.48 16.95 -6.25
CA PRO A 228 -23.64 16.05 -5.12
C PRO A 228 -23.18 14.63 -5.47
N VAL A 229 -22.54 13.93 -4.53
CA VAL A 229 -22.05 12.56 -4.73
C VAL A 229 -22.96 11.57 -4.00
N PRO A 230 -23.51 10.54 -4.67
CA PRO A 230 -24.43 9.58 -4.05
C PRO A 230 -23.88 8.98 -2.75
N PRO A 231 -24.64 8.96 -1.63
CA PRO A 231 -24.12 8.68 -0.28
C PRO A 231 -23.71 7.21 -0.05
N SER A 232 -23.93 6.34 -1.04
CA SER A 232 -23.59 4.91 -1.01
C SER A 232 -22.95 4.47 -2.32
N ALA A 233 -21.82 3.75 -2.25
CA ALA A 233 -21.20 3.09 -3.40
C ALA A 233 -21.26 1.56 -3.29
N ARG A 234 -21.35 0.88 -4.43
CA ARG A 234 -21.49 -0.59 -4.50
C ARG A 234 -20.31 -1.29 -3.82
N GLY A 235 -20.58 -2.04 -2.76
CA GLY A 235 -19.57 -2.84 -2.03
C GLY A 235 -18.93 -2.15 -0.82
N LEU A 236 -19.29 -0.90 -0.53
CA LEU A 236 -18.97 -0.21 0.71
C LEU A 236 -20.18 -0.22 1.66
N LYS A 237 -19.94 -0.04 2.96
CA LYS A 237 -20.95 -0.04 4.02
C LYS A 237 -21.01 1.24 4.86
N THR A 238 -19.93 2.01 4.87
CA THR A 238 -19.73 3.14 5.80
C THR A 238 -19.45 4.48 5.11
N GLY A 239 -19.21 4.46 3.79
CA GLY A 239 -18.95 5.63 2.95
C GLY A 239 -19.14 5.30 1.47
N ASN A 240 -18.76 6.22 0.60
CA ASN A 240 -18.98 6.15 -0.85
C ASN A 240 -17.70 6.29 -1.69
N ILE A 241 -16.57 6.65 -1.09
CA ILE A 241 -15.27 6.68 -1.78
C ILE A 241 -14.20 5.86 -1.04
N ILE A 242 -13.20 5.43 -1.81
CA ILE A 242 -11.97 4.79 -1.31
C ILE A 242 -10.81 5.76 -1.54
N ILE A 243 -9.93 5.90 -0.54
CA ILE A 243 -8.62 6.53 -0.73
C ILE A 243 -7.62 5.45 -1.14
N ASP A 244 -7.20 5.48 -2.40
CA ASP A 244 -6.24 4.56 -2.99
C ASP A 244 -5.15 5.31 -3.77
N SER A 245 -3.89 5.11 -3.40
CA SER A 245 -2.72 5.70 -4.06
C SER A 245 -2.15 4.85 -5.20
N SER A 246 -2.75 3.68 -5.50
CA SER A 246 -2.36 2.81 -6.61
C SER A 246 -3.19 3.04 -7.89
N THR A 247 -4.41 3.57 -7.76
CA THR A 247 -5.24 4.00 -8.88
C THR A 247 -4.80 5.40 -9.39
N THR A 248 -4.65 5.57 -10.71
CA THR A 248 -4.08 6.77 -11.33
C THR A 248 -5.09 7.92 -11.54
N LEU A 249 -6.39 7.62 -11.60
CA LEU A 249 -7.46 8.59 -11.87
C LEU A 249 -8.53 8.50 -10.78
N ASN A 250 -9.29 9.58 -10.58
CA ASN A 250 -10.49 9.52 -9.73
C ASN A 250 -11.64 8.92 -10.55
N TYR A 251 -12.23 7.83 -10.04
CA TYR A 251 -13.39 7.18 -10.65
C TYR A 251 -14.66 7.50 -9.85
N PHE A 252 -15.68 8.04 -10.53
CA PHE A 252 -16.98 8.38 -9.96
C PHE A 252 -18.11 7.71 -10.76
N PRO A 253 -19.33 7.62 -10.19
CA PRO A 253 -20.54 7.25 -10.93
C PRO A 253 -20.72 8.08 -12.23
N ALA A 254 -21.31 7.48 -13.27
CA ALA A 254 -21.37 8.06 -14.61
C ALA A 254 -22.21 9.36 -14.68
N ASP A 255 -23.22 9.45 -13.82
CA ASP A 255 -24.03 10.65 -13.55
C ASP A 255 -23.17 11.77 -12.97
N VAL A 256 -22.39 11.49 -11.91
CA VAL A 256 -21.44 12.46 -11.30
C VAL A 256 -20.41 12.92 -12.33
N ILE A 257 -19.82 12.02 -13.12
CA ILE A 257 -18.89 12.37 -14.21
C ILE A 257 -19.58 13.27 -15.25
N SER A 258 -20.82 12.96 -15.66
CA SER A 258 -21.54 13.76 -16.65
C SER A 258 -21.84 15.17 -16.17
N SER A 259 -22.26 15.33 -14.90
CA SER A 259 -22.48 16.66 -14.29
C SER A 259 -21.17 17.45 -14.16
N LEU A 260 -20.06 16.81 -13.77
CA LEU A 260 -18.76 17.46 -13.71
C LEU A 260 -18.29 17.92 -15.09
N VAL A 261 -18.41 17.06 -16.12
CA VAL A 261 -18.04 17.40 -17.51
C VAL A 261 -18.85 18.60 -18.01
N GLN A 262 -20.14 18.68 -17.68
CA GLN A 262 -20.97 19.86 -18.00
C GLN A 262 -20.45 21.13 -17.32
N GLN A 263 -20.15 21.08 -16.00
CA GLN A 263 -19.70 22.25 -15.24
C GLN A 263 -18.27 22.74 -15.58
N VAL A 264 -17.40 21.89 -16.18
CA VAL A 264 -16.06 22.31 -16.63
C VAL A 264 -15.97 22.61 -18.14
N SER A 265 -17.09 22.57 -18.86
CA SER A 265 -17.18 22.90 -20.29
C SER A 265 -17.84 24.25 -20.59
N THR A 266 -18.10 25.06 -19.55
CA THR A 266 -18.75 26.38 -19.59
C THR A 266 -17.77 27.48 -19.22
#